data_AF-A0A3B9X1H6-F1
#
_entry.id   AF-A0A3B9X1H6-F1
#
_cell.length_a   1.000
_cell.length_b   1.000
_cell.length_c   1.000
_cell.angle_alpha   90.00
_cell.angle_beta   90.00
_cell.angle_gamma   90.00
#
_symmetry.space_group_name_H-M   'P 1'
#
loop_
_entity.id
_entity.type
_entity.pdbx_description
1 polymer ?
#
loop_
_entity_poly.entity_id
_entity_poly.type
_entity_poly.pdbx_seq_one_letter_code
_entity_poly.pdbx_strand_id
1 'polypeptide(L)' 'MPAVGLGLWKIEKSDTAEAVRQAIEVGYRHLDSAADYGNEYEVGQGIANALASGLCAREDLWVTSKLWN' A
#
# COMPACT_ATOMS: atom_id res chain seq x y z
N MET A 1 2.93 13.87 -6.80
CA MET A 1 2.93 13.03 -5.59
C MET A 1 1.91 13.57 -4.61
N PRO A 2 1.03 12.74 -4.02
CA PRO A 2 0.09 13.16 -2.99
C PRO A 2 0.80 13.72 -1.74
N ALA A 3 0.18 14.67 -1.05
CA ALA A 3 0.77 15.31 0.13
C ALA A 3 0.73 14.43 1.40
N VAL A 4 -0.12 13.42 1.41
CA VAL A 4 -0.32 12.48 2.53
C VAL A 4 -0.21 11.06 2.01
N GLY A 5 0.54 10.23 2.72
CA GLY A 5 0.72 8.81 2.42
C GLY A 5 0.65 7.94 3.66
N LEU A 6 0.33 6.65 3.46
CA LEU A 6 0.34 5.65 4.51
C LEU A 6 1.74 5.02 4.61
N GLY A 7 2.35 5.11 5.78
CA GLY A 7 3.57 4.34 6.10
C GLY A 7 3.23 2.91 6.46
N LEU A 8 3.95 1.95 5.86
CA LEU A 8 3.68 0.50 6.00
C LEU A 8 4.64 -0.21 6.97
N TRP A 9 5.54 0.53 7.62
CA TRP A 9 6.47 -0.01 8.60
C TRP A 9 5.74 -0.46 9.87
N LYS A 10 6.12 -1.63 10.41
CA LYS A 10 5.57 -2.24 11.63
C LYS A 10 4.08 -2.63 11.57
N ILE A 11 3.49 -2.68 10.38
CA ILE A 11 2.20 -3.34 10.21
C ILE A 11 2.46 -4.84 10.09
N GLU A 12 1.81 -5.63 10.94
CA GLU A 12 1.91 -7.09 10.88
C GLU A 12 1.46 -7.61 9.51
N LYS A 13 2.11 -8.68 9.03
CA LYS A 13 1.83 -9.25 7.71
C LYS A 13 0.35 -9.64 7.56
N SER A 14 -0.24 -10.22 8.60
CA SER A 14 -1.65 -10.63 8.62
C SER A 14 -2.62 -9.47 8.39
N ASP A 15 -2.22 -8.25 8.72
CA ASP A 15 -3.09 -7.08 8.74
C ASP A 15 -2.79 -6.13 7.56
N THR A 16 -1.63 -6.29 6.92
CA THR A 16 -1.10 -5.37 5.91
C THR A 16 -2.02 -5.26 4.69
N ALA A 17 -2.51 -6.37 4.16
CA ALA A 17 -3.35 -6.35 2.96
C ALA A 17 -4.67 -5.60 3.20
N GLU A 18 -5.31 -5.83 4.35
CA GLU A 18 -6.56 -5.15 4.69
C GLU A 18 -6.32 -3.67 5.03
N ALA A 19 -5.25 -3.35 5.76
CA ALA A 19 -4.87 -1.96 6.04
C ALA A 19 -4.66 -1.15 4.76
N VAL A 20 -3.97 -1.71 3.76
CA VAL A 20 -3.77 -1.06 2.45
C VAL A 20 -5.09 -0.87 1.71
N ARG A 21 -5.94 -1.91 1.66
CA ARG A 21 -7.25 -1.83 0.99
C ARG A 21 -8.14 -0.76 1.62
N GLN A 22 -8.24 -0.74 2.95
CA GLN A 22 -9.00 0.25 3.71
C GLN A 22 -8.45 1.67 3.52
N ALA A 23 -7.13 1.84 3.50
CA ALA A 23 -6.52 3.14 3.25
C ALA A 23 -6.93 3.68 1.87
N ILE A 24 -6.90 2.84 0.83
CA ILE A 24 -7.36 3.20 -0.52
C ILE A 24 -8.86 3.54 -0.51
N GLU A 25 -9.67 2.75 0.19
CA GLU A 25 -11.11 2.97 0.35
C GLU A 25 -11.44 4.33 0.97
N VAL A 26 -10.68 4.76 2.00
CA VAL A 26 -10.86 6.07 2.66
C VAL A 26 -10.13 7.23 1.95
N GLY A 27 -9.51 6.97 0.80
CA GLY A 27 -8.99 8.00 -0.09
C GLY A 27 -7.47 8.18 -0.13
N TYR A 28 -6.68 7.36 0.59
CA TYR A 28 -5.22 7.39 0.43
C TYR A 28 -4.84 6.99 -1.00
N ARG A 29 -3.86 7.72 -1.54
CA ARG A 29 -3.30 7.47 -2.88
C ARG A 29 -1.79 7.37 -2.89
N HIS A 30 -1.14 7.51 -1.73
CA HIS A 30 0.30 7.30 -1.57
C HIS A 30 0.56 6.22 -0.53
N LEU A 31 1.28 5.18 -0.94
CA LEU A 31 1.71 4.06 -0.10
C LEU A 31 3.24 4.07 0.01
N ASP A 32 3.77 4.15 1.23
CA ASP A 32 5.21 4.12 1.54
C ASP A 32 5.62 2.74 2.08
N SER A 33 6.34 2.00 1.23
CA SER A 33 6.84 0.64 1.47
C SER A 33 8.37 0.63 1.53
N ALA A 34 8.96 -0.52 1.87
CA ALA A 34 10.37 -0.82 1.71
C ALA A 34 10.58 -2.34 1.76
N ALA A 35 11.60 -2.86 1.06
CA ALA A 35 11.94 -4.28 1.11
C ALA A 35 12.23 -4.78 2.54
N ASP A 36 12.93 -3.96 3.34
CA ASP A 36 13.30 -4.27 4.73
C ASP A 36 12.10 -4.34 5.70
N TYR A 37 10.93 -3.80 5.33
CA TYR A 37 9.73 -3.93 6.16
C TYR A 37 9.17 -5.36 6.14
N GLY A 38 9.57 -6.16 5.15
CA GLY A 38 9.26 -7.59 5.06
C GLY A 38 7.81 -7.92 4.71
N ASN A 39 6.97 -6.92 4.41
CA ASN A 39 5.53 -7.07 4.16
C ASN A 39 5.07 -6.61 2.76
N GLU A 40 6.00 -6.37 1.81
CA GLU A 40 5.65 -5.85 0.47
C GLU A 40 4.74 -6.80 -0.32
N TYR A 41 4.80 -8.10 -0.05
CA TYR A 41 3.92 -9.08 -0.68
C TYR A 41 2.46 -8.82 -0.29
N GLU A 42 2.21 -8.63 1.01
CA GLU A 42 0.89 -8.33 1.54
C GLU A 42 0.41 -6.93 1.15
N VAL A 43 1.33 -5.96 1.01
CA VAL A 43 1.01 -4.64 0.40
C VAL A 43 0.50 -4.82 -1.03
N GLY A 44 1.19 -5.64 -1.82
CA GLY A 44 0.79 -5.97 -3.20
C GLY A 44 -0.59 -6.63 -3.27
N GLN A 45 -0.91 -7.53 -2.33
CA GLN A 45 -2.24 -8.12 -2.22
C GLN A 45 -3.31 -7.08 -1.93
N GLY A 46 -3.06 -6.15 -0.98
CA GLY A 46 -4.00 -5.07 -0.67
C GLY A 46 -4.27 -4.15 -1.87
N ILE A 47 -3.21 -3.78 -2.62
CA ILE A 47 -3.34 -3.01 -3.86
C ILE A 47 -4.15 -3.79 -4.91
N ALA A 48 -3.83 -5.06 -5.13
CA ALA A 48 -4.52 -5.89 -6.11
C ALA A 48 -6.02 -6.02 -5.79
N ASN A 49 -6.37 -6.23 -4.52
CA ASN A 49 -7.76 -6.30 -4.07
C ASN A 49 -8.50 -4.97 -4.29
N ALA A 50 -7.86 -3.84 -4.03
CA ALA A 50 -8.45 -2.53 -4.24
C ALA A 50 -8.69 -2.21 -5.73
N LEU A 51 -7.73 -2.57 -6.60
CA LEU A 51 -7.87 -2.44 -8.04
C LEU A 51 -8.98 -3.35 -8.59
N ALA A 52 -9.02 -4.62 -8.16
CA ALA A 52 -10.03 -5.58 -8.58
C ALA A 52 -11.45 -5.19 -8.14
N SER A 53 -11.58 -4.51 -6.99
CA SER A 53 -12.85 -4.03 -6.46
C SER A 53 -13.28 -2.67 -7.05
N GLY A 54 -12.47 -2.07 -7.93
CA GLY A 54 -12.76 -0.78 -8.54
C GLY A 54 -12.65 0.42 -7.59
N LEU A 55 -11.95 0.28 -6.46
CA LEU A 55 -11.75 1.38 -5.50
C LEU A 55 -10.82 2.48 -6.04
N CYS A 56 -9.97 2.13 -7.00
CA CYS A 56 -9.08 3.03 -7.72
C CYS A 56 -8.59 2.39 -9.02
N ALA A 57 -8.02 3.19 -9.90
CA ALA A 57 -7.19 2.74 -11.01
C ALA A 57 -5.71 2.76 -10.62
N ARG A 58 -4.87 2.04 -11.37
CA ARG A 58 -3.42 2.00 -11.10
C ARG A 58 -2.80 3.41 -11.14
N GLU A 59 -3.21 4.25 -12.08
CA GLU A 59 -2.71 5.63 -12.24
C GLU A 59 -3.06 6.56 -11.07
N ASP A 60 -4.07 6.22 -10.27
CA ASP A 60 -4.39 6.97 -9.05
C ASP A 60 -3.35 6.75 -7.95
N LEU A 61 -2.57 5.67 -8.01
CA LEU A 61 -1.70 5.24 -6.91
C LEU A 61 -0.24 5.68 -7.11
N TRP A 62 0.29 6.33 -6.09
CA TRP A 62 1.71 6.60 -5.90
C TRP A 62 2.30 5.57 -4.93
N VAL A 63 3.08 4.62 -5.45
CA VAL A 63 3.71 3.57 -4.63
C VAL A 63 5.21 3.85 -4.54
N THR A 64 5.73 3.99 -3.33
CA THR A 64 7.15 4.20 -3.05
C THR A 64 7.72 2.96 -2.35
N SER A 65 8.86 2.46 -2.81
CA SER A 65 9.65 1.45 -2.11
C SER A 65 11.10 1.92 -1.99
N LYS A 66 11.94 1.16 -1.28
CA LYS A 66 13.30 1.56 -0.90
C LYS A 66 14.25 0.38 -1.13
N LEU A 67 15.35 0.63 -1.84
CA LEU A 67 16.45 -0.30 -1.98
C LEU A 67 17.11 -0.53 -0.62
N TRP A 68 17.39 -1.78 -0.29
CA TRP A 68 18.07 -2.18 0.95
C TRP A 68 19.53 -2.59 0.69
N ASN A 69 20.35 -2.55 1.74
CA ASN A 69 21.80 -2.84 1.70
C ASN A 69 22.13 -4.31 1.49
#